data_AF-A0A9W6XYC0-F1
#
_entry.id   AF-A0A9W6XYC0-F1
#
_cell.length_a   1.000
_cell.length_b   1.000
_cell.length_c   1.000
_cell.angle_alpha   90.00
_cell.angle_beta   90.00
_cell.angle_gamma   90.00
#
_symmetry.space_group_name_H-M   'P 1'
#
loop_
_entity.id
_entity.type
_entity.pdbx_description
1 polymer ?
#
loop_
_entity_poly.entity_id
_entity_poly.type
_entity_poly.pdbx_seq_one_letter_code
_entity_poly.pdbx_strand_id
1 'polypeptide(L)'
;MQVKDIRYVLHSKPSEPRTYNLLTVSEVGAAMVEDGNLTRPRDLYVVAKDPPLLRLFETDEKYDPLQYPSLFPYGDLGWTYTDVYANGAKYRNKRKMSLREHVSYRLFQKVDDQTALHQGGRLFQQWGVDQRAKCEQEKLQWVAKNQKELRAELYHGISDALLNEETITLDEGELLI
;
A
#
# COMPACT_ATOMS: atom_id res chain seq x y z
N MET A 1 9.90 26.89 6.32
CA MET A 1 9.65 25.56 6.89
C MET A 1 10.67 25.37 8.02
N GLN A 2 10.24 25.27 9.28
CA GLN A 2 11.14 25.08 10.42
C GLN A 2 11.69 23.66 10.39
N VAL A 3 13.00 23.51 10.26
CA VAL A 3 13.69 22.22 10.36
C VAL A 3 13.72 21.83 11.84
N LYS A 4 13.17 20.65 12.18
CA LYS A 4 13.22 20.11 13.54
C LYS A 4 14.25 18.99 13.61
N ASP A 5 15.16 19.10 14.56
CA ASP A 5 16.15 18.06 14.83
C ASP A 5 15.47 16.84 15.47
N ILE A 6 15.40 15.75 14.71
CA ILE A 6 14.90 14.46 15.19
C ILE A 6 16.12 13.57 15.46
N ARG A 7 16.23 13.01 16.67
CA ARG A 7 17.27 12.05 17.04
C ARG A 7 16.69 10.65 17.06
N TYR A 8 17.11 9.80 16.13
CA TYR A 8 16.87 8.37 16.19
C TYR A 8 17.88 7.70 17.13
N VAL A 9 17.39 7.06 18.19
CA VAL A 9 18.21 6.24 19.10
C VAL A 9 17.79 4.79 18.94
N LEU A 10 18.65 4.00 18.31
CA LEU A 10 18.44 2.56 18.15
C LEU A 10 18.94 1.86 19.42
N HIS A 11 18.01 1.41 20.26
CA HIS A 11 18.35 0.63 21.45
C HIS A 11 18.47 -0.85 21.07
N SER A 12 19.70 -1.35 20.99
CA SER A 12 19.94 -2.80 21.00
C SER A 12 20.01 -3.28 22.45
N LYS A 13 19.11 -4.18 22.84
CA LYS A 13 19.19 -4.91 24.11
C LYS A 13 19.72 -6.32 23.84
N PRO A 14 21.04 -6.55 23.92
CA PRO A 14 21.63 -7.86 23.68
C PRO A 14 21.28 -8.91 24.76
N SER A 15 20.60 -8.52 25.85
CA SER A 15 20.32 -9.38 27.01
C SER A 15 18.98 -10.13 26.97
N GLU A 16 18.13 -9.93 25.97
CA GLU A 16 16.82 -10.61 25.86
C GLU A 16 16.83 -11.63 24.71
N PRO A 17 17.06 -12.93 24.97
CA PRO A 17 17.29 -13.95 23.93
C PRO A 17 16.06 -14.33 23.07
N ARG A 18 15.00 -13.51 23.05
CA ARG A 18 13.72 -13.83 22.38
C ARG A 18 13.01 -12.64 21.75
N THR A 19 13.53 -11.43 21.91
CA THR A 19 12.90 -10.21 21.40
C THR A 19 13.49 -9.79 20.04
N TYR A 20 14.61 -10.40 19.64
CA TYR A 20 15.30 -10.19 18.37
C TYR A 20 15.97 -11.49 17.89
N ASN A 21 15.19 -12.56 17.68
CA ASN A 21 15.75 -13.76 17.08
C ASN A 21 16.37 -13.40 15.72
N LEU A 22 17.63 -13.79 15.51
CA LEU A 22 18.22 -13.81 14.17
C LEU A 22 17.30 -14.62 13.28
N LEU A 23 16.74 -13.97 12.27
CA LEU A 23 15.81 -14.61 11.35
C LEU A 23 16.50 -15.80 10.69
N THR A 24 15.99 -16.99 10.95
CA THR A 24 16.56 -18.25 10.46
C THR A 24 16.32 -18.46 8.97
N VAL A 25 15.40 -17.67 8.38
CA VAL A 25 14.99 -17.75 6.97
C VAL A 25 15.35 -16.47 6.22
N SER A 26 15.65 -16.59 4.93
CA SER A 26 15.97 -15.47 4.05
C SER A 26 14.74 -14.73 3.52
N GLU A 27 13.54 -15.21 3.82
CA GLU A 27 12.29 -14.68 3.28
C GLU A 27 11.61 -13.69 4.25
N VAL A 28 10.83 -12.78 3.67
CA VAL A 28 9.97 -11.85 4.40
C VAL A 28 8.56 -11.98 3.83
N GLY A 29 7.59 -12.23 4.71
CA GLY A 29 6.17 -12.24 4.38
C GLY A 29 5.40 -11.38 5.38
N ALA A 30 4.25 -10.89 4.96
CA ALA A 30 3.29 -10.24 5.86
C ALA A 30 2.03 -11.09 5.96
N ALA A 31 1.57 -11.31 7.19
CA ALA A 31 0.24 -11.82 7.47
C ALA A 31 -0.67 -10.63 7.81
N MET A 32 -1.67 -10.39 6.98
CA MET A 32 -2.74 -9.45 7.31
C MET A 32 -3.81 -10.22 8.08
N VAL A 33 -3.95 -9.92 9.36
CA VAL A 33 -5.01 -10.51 10.19
C VAL A 33 -6.25 -9.64 10.07
N GLU A 34 -7.35 -10.24 9.67
CA GLU A 34 -8.64 -9.57 9.52
C GLU A 34 -9.40 -9.61 10.85
N ASP A 35 -9.19 -8.61 11.70
CA ASP A 35 -9.92 -8.44 12.97
C ASP A 35 -11.33 -7.84 12.78
N GLY A 36 -11.92 -7.99 11.59
CA GLY A 36 -13.21 -7.38 11.22
C GLY A 36 -13.19 -5.85 11.08
N ASN A 37 -12.02 -5.20 11.17
CA ASN A 37 -11.87 -3.74 11.16
C ASN A 37 -10.91 -3.26 10.06
N LEU A 38 -11.23 -3.62 8.80
CA LEU A 38 -10.51 -3.23 7.58
C LEU A 38 -10.32 -1.71 7.39
N THR A 39 -11.04 -0.90 8.19
CA THR A 39 -11.03 0.56 8.10
C THR A 39 -9.98 1.22 9.00
N ARG A 40 -9.34 0.50 9.92
CA ARG A 40 -8.28 1.09 10.76
C ARG A 40 -6.99 1.21 9.96
N PRO A 41 -6.50 2.43 9.66
CA PRO A 41 -5.20 2.60 9.03
C PRO A 41 -4.09 2.23 10.01
N ARG A 42 -2.95 1.73 9.53
CA ARG A 42 -1.78 1.58 10.41
C ARG A 42 -1.23 2.96 10.73
N ASP A 43 -0.64 3.06 11.91
CA ASP A 43 -0.09 4.30 12.44
C ASP A 43 1.26 4.10 13.09
N LEU A 44 2.03 5.18 13.11
CA LEU A 44 3.32 5.29 13.74
C LEU A 44 3.25 6.40 14.79
N TYR A 45 3.47 6.05 16.05
CA TYR A 45 3.65 7.02 17.12
C TYR A 45 5.13 7.42 17.19
N VAL A 46 5.42 8.66 16.84
CA VAL A 46 6.75 9.26 16.89
C VAL A 46 6.84 10.12 18.13
N VAL A 47 7.70 9.72 19.08
CA VAL A 47 8.03 10.53 20.25
C VAL A 47 9.12 11.51 19.86
N ALA A 48 8.74 12.73 19.51
CA ALA A 48 9.71 13.80 19.26
C ALA A 48 10.05 14.52 20.56
N LYS A 49 11.19 15.23 20.57
CA LYS A 49 11.57 16.04 21.75
C LYS A 49 10.58 17.18 22.00
N ASP A 50 10.03 17.79 20.94
CA ASP A 50 8.97 18.79 21.00
C ASP A 50 8.24 18.96 19.63
N PRO A 51 6.91 18.75 19.54
CA PRO A 51 5.98 18.27 20.57
C PRO A 51 6.24 16.78 20.91
N PRO A 52 5.77 16.30 22.08
CA PRO A 52 6.19 15.02 22.63
C PRO A 52 5.67 13.79 21.88
N LEU A 53 4.55 13.89 21.16
CA LEU A 53 3.94 12.75 20.48
C LEU A 53 3.30 13.18 19.16
N LEU A 54 3.77 12.59 18.07
CA LEU A 54 3.22 12.76 16.73
C LEU A 54 2.71 11.42 16.25
N ARG A 55 1.39 11.32 16.03
CA ARG A 55 0.78 10.14 15.42
C ARG A 55 0.73 10.36 13.91
N LEU A 56 1.41 9.49 13.17
CA LEU A 56 1.42 9.48 11.71
C LEU A 56 0.63 8.29 11.20
N PHE A 57 -0.06 8.45 10.09
CA PHE A 57 -0.74 7.36 9.41
C PHE A 57 0.05 6.96 8.16
N GLU A 58 -0.20 5.76 7.63
CA GLU A 58 0.43 5.25 6.39
C GLU A 58 0.33 6.20 5.20
N THR A 59 -0.64 7.12 5.23
CA THR A 59 -0.93 8.11 4.19
C THR A 59 -0.12 9.41 4.31
N ASP A 60 0.61 9.59 5.42
CA ASP A 60 1.50 10.72 5.61
C ASP A 60 2.83 10.44 4.89
N GLU A 61 3.28 11.42 4.11
CA GLU A 61 4.55 11.40 3.39
C GLU A 61 5.77 11.11 4.29
N LYS A 62 5.69 11.40 5.60
CA LYS A 62 6.78 11.15 6.56
C LYS A 62 6.79 9.71 7.08
N TYR A 63 5.74 8.93 6.85
CA TYR A 63 5.58 7.62 7.46
C TYR A 63 6.72 6.66 7.05
N ASP A 64 6.98 6.52 5.74
CA ASP A 64 8.02 5.63 5.22
C ASP A 64 9.44 5.99 5.69
N PRO A 65 9.92 7.24 5.56
CA PRO A 65 11.25 7.60 6.01
C PRO A 65 11.40 7.49 7.53
N LEU A 66 10.33 7.70 8.31
CA LEU A 66 10.41 7.60 9.76
C LEU A 66 10.33 6.15 10.28
N GLN A 67 9.70 5.24 9.52
CA GLN A 67 9.69 3.81 9.82
C GLN A 67 10.96 3.10 9.35
N TYR A 68 11.55 3.54 8.23
CA TYR A 68 12.77 2.97 7.67
C TYR A 68 13.91 3.99 7.48
N PRO A 69 14.38 4.71 8.53
CA PRO A 69 15.35 5.81 8.36
C PRO A 69 16.61 5.43 7.59
N SER A 70 17.11 4.20 7.76
CA SER A 70 18.32 3.71 7.05
C SER A 70 18.13 3.54 5.54
N LEU A 71 16.90 3.34 5.05
CA LEU A 71 16.59 3.29 3.62
C LEU A 71 16.41 4.68 3.00
N PHE A 72 16.18 5.69 3.85
CA PHE A 72 15.92 7.08 3.46
C PHE A 72 16.92 8.03 4.16
N PRO A 73 18.24 7.86 3.94
CA PRO A 73 19.27 8.60 4.67
C PRO A 73 19.22 10.12 4.47
N TYR A 74 18.67 10.57 3.33
CA TYR A 74 18.49 11.98 3.01
C TYR A 74 17.10 12.52 3.38
N GLY A 75 16.23 11.69 3.96
CA GLY A 75 14.89 12.08 4.36
C GLY A 75 13.93 12.30 3.21
N ASP A 76 14.08 11.56 2.09
CA ASP A 76 13.10 11.61 1.00
C ASP A 76 11.72 11.29 1.55
N LEU A 77 10.75 12.11 1.16
CA LEU A 77 9.35 11.90 1.51
C LEU A 77 8.82 10.66 0.78
N GLY A 78 8.01 9.88 1.49
CA GLY A 78 7.20 8.80 0.95
C GLY A 78 5.97 9.34 0.20
N TRP A 79 5.07 8.44 -0.16
CA TRP A 79 3.88 8.79 -0.94
C TRP A 79 2.77 9.43 -0.11
N THR A 80 2.02 10.35 -0.73
CA THR A 80 0.74 10.84 -0.18
C THR A 80 -0.30 11.13 -1.28
N TYR A 81 -1.56 11.32 -0.90
CA TYR A 81 -2.69 11.56 -1.84
C TYR A 81 -2.59 12.86 -2.66
N THR A 82 -1.67 13.75 -2.30
CA THR A 82 -1.41 14.99 -3.03
C THR A 82 -0.30 14.85 -4.08
N ASP A 83 0.36 13.70 -4.16
CA ASP A 83 1.44 13.47 -5.12
C ASP A 83 0.93 13.52 -6.56
N VAL A 84 1.66 14.27 -7.37
CA VAL A 84 1.37 14.47 -8.80
C VAL A 84 2.55 14.01 -9.64
N TYR A 85 2.27 13.65 -10.88
CA TYR A 85 3.33 13.35 -11.84
C TYR A 85 4.23 14.57 -12.09
N ALA A 86 5.51 14.31 -12.31
CA ALA A 86 6.49 15.33 -12.64
C ALA A 86 6.07 16.13 -13.89
N ASN A 87 6.49 17.40 -13.94
CA ASN A 87 6.23 18.32 -15.07
C ASN A 87 4.74 18.51 -15.41
N GLY A 88 3.85 18.27 -14.45
CA GLY A 88 2.40 18.39 -14.67
C GLY A 88 1.82 17.35 -15.63
N ALA A 89 2.55 16.25 -15.86
CA ALA A 89 2.11 15.18 -16.73
C ALA A 89 0.77 14.59 -16.27
N LYS A 90 0.02 14.05 -17.23
CA LYS A 90 -1.21 13.30 -16.97
C LYS A 90 -1.01 11.87 -17.45
N TYR A 91 -1.27 10.91 -16.58
CA TYR A 91 -1.29 9.50 -16.92
C TYR A 91 -2.71 8.97 -16.79
N ARG A 92 -3.23 8.31 -17.83
CA ARG A 92 -4.64 7.83 -17.88
C ARG A 92 -5.65 8.93 -17.50
N ASN A 93 -5.44 10.14 -18.00
CA ASN A 93 -6.24 11.34 -17.69
C ASN A 93 -6.22 11.80 -16.22
N LYS A 94 -5.34 11.24 -15.38
CA LYS A 94 -5.17 11.63 -13.97
C LYS A 94 -3.86 12.39 -13.76
N ARG A 95 -3.92 13.47 -12.97
CA ARG A 95 -2.74 14.24 -12.54
C ARG A 95 -2.09 13.66 -11.28
N LYS A 96 -2.90 13.04 -10.42
CA LYS A 96 -2.45 12.44 -9.17
C LYS A 96 -1.89 11.05 -9.43
N MET A 97 -0.80 10.73 -8.75
CA MET A 97 -0.16 9.43 -8.79
C MET A 97 -0.76 8.53 -7.71
N SER A 98 -1.15 7.30 -8.05
CA SER A 98 -1.59 6.33 -7.04
C SER A 98 -0.42 5.76 -6.25
N LEU A 99 -0.68 5.26 -5.04
CA LEU A 99 0.33 4.61 -4.20
C LEU A 99 1.04 3.49 -4.96
N ARG A 100 0.29 2.65 -5.67
CA ARG A 100 0.84 1.55 -6.46
C ARG A 100 1.79 2.02 -7.56
N GLU A 101 1.48 3.14 -8.23
CA GLU A 101 2.34 3.73 -9.25
C GLU A 101 3.63 4.30 -8.62
N HIS A 102 3.51 4.97 -7.48
CA HIS A 102 4.66 5.46 -6.71
C HIS A 102 5.58 4.32 -6.27
N VAL A 103 5.01 3.27 -5.68
CA VAL A 103 5.77 2.09 -5.22
C VAL A 103 6.44 1.40 -6.41
N SER A 104 5.74 1.24 -7.54
CA SER A 104 6.33 0.68 -8.76
C SER A 104 7.50 1.52 -9.27
N TYR A 105 7.40 2.85 -9.20
CA TYR A 105 8.47 3.76 -9.58
C TYR A 105 9.67 3.67 -8.65
N ARG A 106 9.45 3.51 -7.33
CA ARG A 106 10.52 3.31 -6.34
C ARG A 106 11.16 1.92 -6.41
N LEU A 107 10.43 0.90 -6.87
CA LEU A 107 10.97 -0.45 -7.10
C LEU A 107 11.78 -0.57 -8.40
N PHE A 108 11.58 0.36 -9.34
CA PHE A 108 12.29 0.36 -10.61
C PHE A 108 13.72 0.89 -10.44
N GLN A 109 14.70 -0.01 -10.58
CA GLN A 109 16.12 0.34 -10.56
C GLN A 109 16.49 1.17 -11.78
N LYS A 110 17.06 2.36 -11.55
CA LYS A 110 17.53 3.25 -12.61
C LYS A 110 19.04 3.14 -12.74
N VAL A 111 19.53 3.38 -13.95
CA VAL A 111 20.96 3.61 -14.17
C VAL A 111 21.33 4.86 -13.36
N ASP A 112 22.37 4.76 -12.53
CA ASP A 112 22.85 5.79 -11.60
C ASP A 112 21.94 6.13 -10.41
N ASP A 113 21.06 5.22 -9.98
CA ASP A 113 20.24 5.41 -8.80
C ASP A 113 21.08 5.55 -7.52
N GLN A 114 21.10 6.76 -6.94
CA GLN A 114 21.78 7.08 -5.69
C GLN A 114 20.95 6.72 -4.44
N THR A 115 19.74 6.16 -4.61
CA THR A 115 18.93 5.78 -3.46
C THR A 115 19.54 4.59 -2.72
N ALA A 116 19.61 4.70 -1.39
CA ALA A 116 20.03 3.61 -0.53
C ALA A 116 18.99 2.47 -0.48
N LEU A 117 17.80 2.67 -1.06
CA LEU A 117 16.66 1.78 -1.00
C LEU A 117 17.02 0.37 -1.48
N HIS A 118 17.58 0.25 -2.69
CA HIS A 118 17.92 -1.04 -3.29
C HIS A 118 19.16 -1.71 -2.65
N GLN A 119 19.94 -0.96 -1.88
CA GLN A 119 21.11 -1.46 -1.15
C GLN A 119 20.75 -2.01 0.24
N GLY A 120 19.50 -1.81 0.68
CA GLY A 120 19.04 -2.16 2.03
C GLY A 120 18.87 -3.66 2.32
N GLY A 121 19.15 -4.56 1.36
CA GLY A 121 19.10 -6.01 1.56
C GLY A 121 17.80 -6.51 2.19
N ARG A 122 17.89 -7.11 3.38
CA ARG A 122 16.71 -7.63 4.10
C ARG A 122 15.73 -6.53 4.54
N LEU A 123 16.26 -5.34 4.87
CA LEU A 123 15.42 -4.19 5.23
C LEU A 123 14.62 -3.69 4.01
N PHE A 124 15.22 -3.75 2.81
CA PHE A 124 14.52 -3.46 1.56
C PHE A 124 13.38 -4.46 1.29
N GLN A 125 13.60 -5.75 1.54
CA GLN A 125 12.54 -6.76 1.41
C GLN A 125 11.37 -6.49 2.36
N GLN A 126 11.66 -6.14 3.62
CA GLN A 126 10.64 -5.72 4.59
C GLN A 126 9.86 -4.50 4.11
N TRP A 127 10.57 -3.47 3.65
CA TRP A 127 9.93 -2.29 3.07
C TRP A 127 9.04 -2.65 1.88
N GLY A 128 9.51 -3.49 0.94
CA GLY A 128 8.72 -3.88 -0.23
C GLY A 128 7.45 -4.66 0.13
N VAL A 129 7.53 -5.57 1.10
CA VAL A 129 6.37 -6.30 1.64
C VAL A 129 5.39 -5.34 2.30
N ASP A 130 5.89 -4.36 3.06
CA ASP A 130 5.06 -3.35 3.71
C ASP A 130 4.37 -2.41 2.70
N GLN A 131 5.08 -1.98 1.65
CA GLN A 131 4.47 -1.20 0.56
C GLN A 131 3.39 -1.99 -0.18
N ARG A 132 3.61 -3.30 -0.41
CA ARG A 132 2.58 -4.15 -1.01
C ARG A 132 1.37 -4.27 -0.08
N ALA A 133 1.62 -4.43 1.22
CA ALA A 133 0.55 -4.45 2.22
C ALA A 133 -0.27 -3.15 2.20
N LYS A 134 0.36 -1.97 2.18
CA LYS A 134 -0.35 -0.69 2.05
C LYS A 134 -1.22 -0.62 0.80
N CYS A 135 -0.69 -1.07 -0.34
CA CYS A 135 -1.45 -1.11 -1.59
C CYS A 135 -2.69 -2.01 -1.50
N GLU A 136 -2.58 -3.19 -0.87
CA GLU A 136 -3.74 -4.07 -0.67
C GLU A 136 -4.73 -3.48 0.33
N GLN A 137 -4.24 -2.84 1.41
CA GLN A 137 -5.10 -2.16 2.38
C GLN A 137 -5.93 -1.05 1.72
N GLU A 138 -5.32 -0.23 0.86
CA GLU A 138 -6.03 0.83 0.12
C GLU A 138 -7.15 0.25 -0.75
N LYS A 139 -6.89 -0.86 -1.44
CA LYS A 139 -7.91 -1.55 -2.25
C LYS A 139 -9.03 -2.11 -1.38
N LEU A 140 -8.70 -2.78 -0.27
CA LEU A 140 -9.69 -3.33 0.66
C LEU A 140 -10.56 -2.22 1.25
N GLN A 141 -9.97 -1.08 1.61
CA GLN A 141 -10.72 0.09 2.07
C GLN A 141 -11.65 0.64 0.98
N TRP A 142 -11.20 0.67 -0.28
CA TRP A 142 -12.06 1.07 -1.40
C TRP A 142 -13.23 0.10 -1.57
N VAL A 143 -12.98 -1.22 -1.57
CA VAL A 143 -14.03 -2.25 -1.67
C VAL A 143 -15.02 -2.13 -0.52
N ALA A 144 -14.55 -1.87 0.70
CA ALA A 144 -15.40 -1.68 1.88
C ALA A 144 -16.28 -0.42 1.76
N LYS A 145 -15.73 0.68 1.23
CA LYS A 145 -16.47 1.96 1.06
C LYS A 145 -17.49 1.91 -0.08
N ASN A 146 -17.21 1.15 -1.14
CA ASN A 146 -18.05 1.09 -2.34
C ASN A 146 -18.94 -0.16 -2.40
N GLN A 147 -19.16 -0.83 -1.27
CA GLN A 147 -19.99 -2.04 -1.17
C GLN A 147 -21.39 -1.91 -1.80
N LYS A 148 -22.03 -0.73 -1.71
CA LYS A 148 -23.37 -0.53 -2.28
C LYS A 148 -23.38 -0.58 -3.80
N GLU A 149 -22.39 0.04 -4.43
CA GLU A 149 -22.23 0.07 -5.87
C GLU A 149 -21.85 -1.31 -6.40
N LEU A 150 -20.87 -1.96 -5.78
CA LEU A 150 -20.45 -3.33 -6.13
C LEU A 150 -21.61 -4.33 -6.01
N ARG A 151 -22.45 -4.20 -4.99
CA ARG A 151 -23.65 -5.04 -4.84
C ARG A 151 -24.70 -4.74 -5.90
N ALA A 152 -24.93 -3.48 -6.22
CA ALA A 152 -25.87 -3.09 -7.27
C ALA A 152 -25.43 -3.65 -8.64
N GLU A 153 -24.15 -3.50 -8.99
CA GLU A 153 -23.56 -4.09 -10.20
C GLU A 153 -23.74 -5.61 -10.26
N LEU A 154 -23.52 -6.32 -9.13
CA LEU A 154 -23.73 -7.77 -9.07
C LEU A 154 -25.19 -8.16 -9.34
N TYR A 155 -26.15 -7.46 -8.74
CA TYR A 155 -27.58 -7.73 -8.98
C TYR A 155 -27.98 -7.45 -10.43
N HIS A 156 -27.47 -6.36 -11.02
CA HIS A 156 -27.67 -6.08 -12.44
C HIS A 156 -27.10 -7.20 -13.32
N GLY A 157 -25.86 -7.63 -13.07
CA GLY A 157 -25.24 -8.73 -13.84
C GLY A 157 -26.02 -10.05 -13.75
N ILE A 158 -26.57 -10.39 -12.57
CA ILE A 158 -27.42 -11.57 -12.41
C ILE A 158 -28.75 -11.40 -13.16
N SER A 159 -29.39 -10.24 -13.07
CA SER A 159 -30.64 -9.95 -13.77
C SER A 159 -30.45 -10.02 -15.29
N ASP A 160 -29.36 -9.48 -15.82
CA ASP A 160 -29.03 -9.51 -17.24
C ASP A 160 -28.77 -10.95 -17.72
N ALA A 161 -28.08 -11.75 -16.91
CA ALA A 161 -27.86 -13.18 -17.23
C ALA A 161 -29.17 -13.96 -17.31
N LEU A 162 -30.09 -13.73 -16.36
CA LEU A 162 -31.42 -14.38 -16.35
C LEU A 162 -32.24 -14.01 -17.59
N LEU A 163 -32.26 -12.73 -17.97
CA LEU A 163 -32.96 -12.25 -19.17
C LEU A 163 -32.38 -12.84 -20.46
N ASN A 164 -31.08 -13.11 -20.49
CA ASN A 164 -30.43 -13.74 -21.64
C ASN A 164 -30.71 -15.26 -21.73
N GLU A 165 -30.89 -15.96 -20.60
CA GLU A 165 -31.27 -17.39 -20.61
C GLU A 165 -32.68 -17.63 -21.16
N GLU A 166 -33.63 -16.73 -20.88
CA GLU A 166 -35.00 -16.81 -21.42
C GLU A 166 -35.07 -16.62 -22.95
N THR A 167 -34.04 -16.04 -23.57
CA THR A 167 -33.98 -15.89 -25.04
C THR A 167 -33.43 -17.12 -25.77
N ILE A 168 -32.96 -18.15 -25.05
CA ILE A 168 -32.70 -19.48 -25.61
C ILE A 168 -33.99 -20.31 -25.50
N THR A 169 -35.07 -19.82 -26.08
CA THR A 169 -36.18 -20.72 -26.42
C THR A 169 -35.73 -21.52 -27.63
N LEU A 170 -35.62 -22.83 -27.44
CA LEU A 170 -35.34 -23.79 -28.48
C LEU A 170 -36.37 -23.59 -29.60
N ASP A 171 -35.88 -23.36 -30.81
CA ASP A 171 -36.63 -23.55 -32.05
C ASP A 171 -36.87 -25.06 -32.24
N GLU A 172 -37.67 -25.64 -31.34
CA GLU A 172 -38.25 -26.97 -31.45
C GLU A 172 -39.62 -26.82 -32.12
N GLY A 173 -39.63 -26.62 -33.44
CA GLY A 173 -40.89 -26.60 -34.14
C GLY A 173 -40.89 -26.18 -35.60
N GLU A 174 -40.06 -26.78 -36.46
CA GLU A 174 -40.48 -27.06 -37.84
C GLU A 174 -39.70 -28.25 -38.44
N LEU A 175 -40.20 -29.45 -38.14
CA LEU A 175 -39.94 -30.67 -38.90
C LEU A 175 -40.91 -30.72 -40.10
N LEU A 176 -40.34 -31.01 -41.28
CA LEU A 176 -40.93 -31.75 -42.42
C LEU A 176 -42.19 -31.16 -43.08
N ILE A 177 -42.02 -30.55 -44.27
CA ILE A 177 -42.35 -31.12 -45.61
C ILE A 177 -41.40 -30.50 -46.65
#